data_AF-A0A5D0PRA7-F1
#
_entry.id   AF-A0A5D0PRA7-F1
#
_cell.length_a   1.000
_cell.length_b   1.000
_cell.length_c   1.000
_cell.angle_alpha   90.00
_cell.angle_beta   90.00
_cell.angle_gamma   90.00
#
_symmetry.space_group_name_H-M   'P 1'
#
loop_
_entity.id
_entity.type
_entity.pdbx_description
1 polymer ?
#
loop_
_entity_poly.entity_id
_entity_poly.type
_entity_poly.pdbx_seq_one_letter_code
_entity_poly.pdbx_strand_id
1 'polypeptide(L)'
;MAFAGGGDPRDRAQRFIARLGNTDALVIFSYCGADWVDDEAAAWARQNVDAPTARMWQELGLRPGEARRHIQRGLNPMGVARAWWQAGIPFEETASWAGAGLTPEEAVAQRAKGVTAEQAETLRTLRDDR
;
A
#
# COMPACT_ATOMS: atom_id res chain seq x y z
N MET A 1 1.94 37.03 -17.01
CA MET A 1 1.38 36.00 -16.12
C MET A 1 1.46 34.67 -16.86
N ALA A 2 2.31 33.74 -16.41
CA ALA A 2 2.49 32.42 -17.03
C ALA A 2 1.55 31.42 -16.36
N PHE A 3 0.62 30.83 -17.11
CA PHE A 3 -0.23 29.76 -16.62
C PHE A 3 0.43 28.40 -16.87
N ALA A 4 0.79 27.76 -15.75
CA ALA A 4 0.76 26.33 -15.45
C ALA A 4 1.38 25.33 -16.45
N GLY A 5 2.54 24.81 -16.05
CA GLY A 5 3.14 23.57 -16.58
C GLY A 5 2.39 22.30 -16.18
N GLY A 6 1.21 22.08 -16.76
CA GLY A 6 0.59 20.76 -16.83
C GLY A 6 0.85 20.14 -18.20
N GLY A 7 1.83 19.25 -18.32
CA GLY A 7 2.11 18.55 -19.59
C GLY A 7 0.92 17.71 -20.07
N ASP A 8 0.86 17.44 -21.38
CA ASP A 8 -0.21 16.68 -22.05
C ASP A 8 -0.55 15.38 -21.27
N PRO A 9 -1.84 15.13 -20.99
CA PRO A 9 -2.48 13.84 -20.86
C PRO A 9 -1.61 12.61 -21.07
N ARG A 10 -1.30 12.51 -22.36
CA ARG A 10 -0.65 11.41 -23.05
C ARG A 10 0.82 11.32 -22.68
N ASP A 11 1.50 12.45 -22.48
CA ASP A 11 2.89 12.48 -22.04
C ASP A 11 3.05 11.90 -20.64
N ARG A 12 2.11 12.20 -19.73
CA ARG A 12 2.13 11.66 -18.36
C ARG A 12 1.96 10.14 -18.37
N ALA A 13 0.93 9.65 -19.08
CA ALA A 13 0.68 8.22 -19.23
C ALA A 13 1.85 7.49 -19.91
N GLN A 14 2.44 8.07 -20.96
CA GLN A 14 3.56 7.46 -21.68
C GLN A 14 4.83 7.38 -20.80
N ARG A 15 5.13 8.43 -20.02
CA ARG A 15 6.22 8.40 -19.03
C ARG A 15 5.96 7.36 -17.94
N PHE A 16 4.73 7.23 -17.48
CA PHE A 16 4.33 6.20 -16.52
C PHE A 16 4.58 4.79 -17.07
N ILE A 17 4.05 4.47 -18.26
CA ILE A 17 4.22 3.18 -18.92
C ILE A 17 5.71 2.83 -19.09
N ALA A 18 6.53 3.79 -19.54
CA ALA A 18 7.96 3.59 -19.75
C ALA A 18 8.73 3.16 -18.48
N ARG A 19 8.19 3.44 -17.28
CA ARG A 19 8.81 3.13 -15.99
C ARG A 19 8.42 1.76 -15.42
N LEU A 20 7.48 1.05 -16.05
CA LEU A 20 6.85 -0.14 -15.50
C LEU A 20 7.35 -1.46 -16.09
N GLY A 21 8.12 -1.41 -17.18
CA GLY A 21 8.80 -2.59 -17.73
C GLY A 21 7.84 -3.78 -17.94
N ASN A 22 8.00 -4.83 -17.14
CA ASN A 22 7.25 -6.09 -17.23
C ASN A 22 5.97 -6.14 -16.37
N THR A 23 5.45 -5.00 -15.89
CA THR A 23 4.13 -4.96 -15.22
C THR A 23 3.04 -5.43 -16.18
N ASP A 24 2.06 -6.16 -15.65
CA ASP A 24 0.92 -6.65 -16.43
C ASP A 24 0.17 -5.49 -17.11
N ALA A 25 -0.19 -5.67 -18.38
CA ALA A 25 -0.84 -4.62 -19.17
C ALA A 25 -2.18 -4.18 -18.56
N LEU A 26 -2.98 -5.10 -18.00
CA LEU A 26 -4.26 -4.78 -17.37
C LEU A 26 -4.06 -3.94 -16.11
N VAL A 27 -2.99 -4.22 -15.35
CA VAL A 27 -2.59 -3.38 -14.20
C VAL A 27 -2.27 -1.98 -14.69
N ILE A 28 -1.43 -1.83 -15.71
CA ILE A 28 -1.10 -0.51 -16.30
C ILE A 28 -2.37 0.23 -16.76
N PHE A 29 -3.27 -0.46 -17.46
CA PHE A 29 -4.53 0.12 -17.93
C PHE A 29 -5.41 0.61 -16.77
N SER A 30 -5.43 -0.09 -15.64
CA SER A 30 -6.20 0.33 -14.46
C SER A 30 -5.75 1.69 -13.91
N TYR A 31 -4.44 1.96 -13.91
CA TYR A 31 -3.87 3.25 -13.48
C TYR A 31 -4.15 4.38 -14.46
N CYS A 32 -3.94 4.12 -15.76
CA CYS A 32 -4.26 5.09 -16.81
C CYS A 32 -5.76 5.45 -16.82
N GLY A 33 -6.64 4.45 -16.66
CA GLY A 33 -8.09 4.66 -16.59
C GLY A 33 -8.52 5.46 -15.36
N ALA A 34 -7.76 5.39 -14.26
CA ALA A 34 -7.98 6.17 -13.05
C ALA A 34 -7.31 7.56 -13.05
N ASP A 35 -6.61 7.94 -14.14
CA ASP A 35 -5.69 9.11 -14.21
C ASP A 35 -4.70 9.19 -13.03
N TRP A 36 -4.32 8.03 -12.48
CA TRP A 36 -3.36 7.92 -11.38
C TRP A 36 -2.04 7.37 -11.90
N VAL A 37 -1.13 8.26 -12.28
CA VAL A 37 0.08 7.93 -13.07
C VAL A 37 1.36 8.57 -12.51
N ASP A 38 1.37 8.88 -11.21
CA ASP A 38 2.53 9.42 -10.50
C ASP A 38 3.53 8.32 -10.07
N ASP A 39 4.56 8.71 -9.32
CA ASP A 39 5.60 7.79 -8.86
C ASP A 39 5.08 6.79 -7.80
N GLU A 40 4.04 7.17 -7.04
CA GLU A 40 3.40 6.27 -6.08
C GLU A 40 2.58 5.19 -6.80
N ALA A 41 1.76 5.59 -7.79
CA ALA A 41 1.10 4.66 -8.70
C ALA A 41 2.11 3.68 -9.33
N ALA A 42 3.29 4.19 -9.73
CA ALA A 42 4.31 3.35 -10.32
C ALA A 42 4.89 2.35 -9.31
N ALA A 43 5.02 2.74 -8.04
CA ALA A 43 5.44 1.83 -6.97
C ALA A 43 4.44 0.68 -6.77
N TRP A 44 3.13 0.96 -6.77
CA TRP A 44 2.08 -0.05 -6.70
C TRP A 44 2.01 -0.94 -7.94
N ALA A 45 2.04 -0.35 -9.13
CA ALA A 45 1.99 -1.06 -10.40
C ALA A 45 3.18 -2.04 -10.56
N ARG A 46 4.38 -1.67 -10.09
CA ARG A 46 5.54 -2.58 -10.08
C ARG A 46 5.37 -3.79 -9.15
N GLN A 47 4.47 -3.72 -8.17
CA GLN A 47 4.08 -4.87 -7.37
C GLN A 47 2.98 -5.71 -8.01
N ASN A 48 2.57 -5.38 -9.26
CA ASN A 48 1.44 -6.01 -9.96
C ASN A 48 0.11 -5.88 -9.21
N VAL A 49 -0.10 -4.74 -8.54
CA VAL A 49 -1.36 -4.41 -7.86
C VAL A 49 -2.13 -3.43 -8.73
N ASP A 50 -3.37 -3.75 -9.11
CA ASP A 50 -4.25 -2.85 -9.86
C ASP A 50 -4.63 -1.60 -9.04
N ALA A 51 -5.01 -0.52 -9.73
CA ALA A 51 -5.28 0.77 -9.09
C ALA A 51 -6.40 0.71 -8.02
N PRO A 52 -7.56 0.08 -8.25
CA PRO A 52 -8.57 -0.11 -7.20
C PRO A 52 -8.04 -0.82 -5.96
N THR A 53 -7.35 -1.95 -6.14
CA THR A 53 -6.79 -2.72 -5.02
C THR A 53 -5.71 -1.94 -4.27
N ALA A 54 -4.85 -1.20 -4.99
CA ALA A 54 -3.85 -0.33 -4.39
C ALA A 54 -4.47 0.75 -3.50
N ARG A 55 -5.57 1.36 -3.93
CA ARG A 55 -6.31 2.33 -3.11
C ARG A 55 -6.85 1.72 -1.81
N MET A 56 -7.40 0.52 -1.88
CA MET A 56 -7.85 -0.20 -0.67
C MET A 56 -6.70 -0.48 0.30
N TRP A 57 -5.51 -0.83 -0.19
CA TRP A 57 -4.34 -1.00 0.68
C TRP A 57 -3.87 0.33 1.28
N GLN A 58 -3.89 1.42 0.51
CA GLN A 58 -3.59 2.77 1.01
C GLN A 58 -4.57 3.22 2.09
N GLU A 59 -5.87 2.89 1.95
CA GLU A 59 -6.87 3.18 2.97
C GLU A 59 -6.56 2.47 4.29
N LEU A 60 -6.01 1.24 4.23
CA LEU A 60 -5.47 0.53 5.41
C LEU A 60 -4.15 1.11 5.93
N GLY A 61 -3.66 2.19 5.31
CA GLY A 61 -2.40 2.82 5.62
C GLY A 61 -1.19 1.99 5.21
N LEU A 62 -1.34 0.95 4.38
CA LEU A 62 -0.26 0.05 3.96
C LEU A 62 0.43 0.55 2.67
N ARG A 63 1.75 0.40 2.63
CA ARG A 63 2.63 0.77 1.50
C ARG A 63 2.73 -0.38 0.48
N PRO A 64 3.17 -0.13 -0.77
CA PRO A 64 3.24 -1.15 -1.82
C PRO A 64 3.99 -2.43 -1.42
N GLY A 65 5.16 -2.28 -0.79
CA GLY A 65 5.96 -3.43 -0.34
C GLY A 65 5.27 -4.22 0.78
N GLU A 66 4.46 -3.56 1.60
CA GLU A 66 3.74 -4.17 2.70
C GLU A 66 2.54 -4.96 2.20
N ALA A 67 1.73 -4.34 1.35
CA ALA A 67 0.62 -4.98 0.67
C ALA A 67 1.08 -6.21 -0.12
N ARG A 68 2.23 -6.14 -0.81
CA ARG A 68 2.78 -7.31 -1.53
C ARG A 68 3.00 -8.51 -0.62
N ARG A 69 3.46 -8.32 0.63
CA ARG A 69 3.63 -9.43 1.58
C ARG A 69 2.29 -10.09 1.93
N HIS A 70 1.23 -9.30 2.05
CA HIS A 70 -0.12 -9.84 2.28
C HIS A 70 -0.64 -10.57 1.03
N ILE A 71 -0.46 -10.01 -0.15
CA ILE A 71 -0.86 -10.62 -1.43
C ILE A 71 -0.13 -11.96 -1.65
N GLN A 72 1.18 -12.03 -1.35
CA GLN A 72 1.95 -13.28 -1.43
C GLN A 72 1.45 -14.37 -0.47
N ARG A 73 0.77 -13.98 0.61
CA ARG A 73 0.08 -14.89 1.53
C ARG A 73 -1.36 -15.21 1.10
N GLY A 74 -1.78 -14.75 -0.08
CA GLY A 74 -3.14 -14.92 -0.60
C GLY A 74 -4.19 -14.03 0.07
N LEU A 75 -3.77 -12.99 0.79
CA LEU A 75 -4.67 -12.09 1.51
C LEU A 75 -5.04 -10.89 0.64
N ASN A 76 -6.30 -10.45 0.75
CA ASN A 76 -6.81 -9.24 0.13
C ASN A 76 -7.04 -8.14 1.20
N PRO A 77 -7.16 -6.86 0.81
CA PRO A 77 -7.30 -5.76 1.77
C PRO A 77 -8.46 -5.96 2.74
N MET A 78 -9.63 -6.36 2.23
CA MET A 78 -10.83 -6.56 3.05
C MET A 78 -10.66 -7.68 4.09
N GLY A 79 -9.99 -8.77 3.70
CA GLY A 79 -9.68 -9.89 4.59
C GLY A 79 -8.70 -9.47 5.69
N VAL A 80 -7.69 -8.69 5.33
CA VAL A 80 -6.75 -8.11 6.31
C VAL A 80 -7.51 -7.20 7.28
N ALA A 81 -8.25 -6.21 6.77
CA ALA A 81 -9.03 -5.27 7.58
C ALA A 81 -9.97 -5.99 8.57
N ARG A 82 -10.68 -7.02 8.09
CA ARG A 82 -11.58 -7.85 8.89
C ARG A 82 -10.83 -8.57 10.01
N ALA A 83 -9.67 -9.16 9.72
CA ALA A 83 -8.89 -9.90 10.72
C ALA A 83 -8.41 -8.98 11.85
N TRP A 84 -7.91 -7.78 11.51
CA TRP A 84 -7.50 -6.79 12.51
C TRP A 84 -8.67 -6.29 13.37
N TRP A 85 -9.81 -6.00 12.73
CA TRP A 85 -11.01 -5.59 13.44
C TRP A 85 -11.54 -6.69 14.38
N GLN A 86 -11.56 -7.94 13.92
CA GLN A 86 -11.98 -9.08 14.75
C GLN A 86 -11.05 -9.35 15.93
N ALA A 87 -9.76 -9.04 15.80
CA ALA A 87 -8.80 -9.09 16.89
C ALA A 87 -8.97 -7.93 17.90
N GLY A 88 -9.86 -6.97 17.62
CA GLY A 88 -10.08 -5.80 18.48
C GLY A 88 -9.02 -4.73 18.34
N ILE A 89 -8.22 -4.76 17.26
CA ILE A 89 -7.22 -3.72 16.98
C ILE A 89 -7.92 -2.57 16.25
N PRO A 90 -7.76 -1.31 16.71
CA PRO A 90 -8.30 -0.15 16.03
C PRO A 90 -7.71 0.03 14.62
N PHE A 91 -8.50 0.62 13.74
CA PHE A 91 -8.13 0.81 12.35
C PHE A 91 -6.87 1.69 12.21
N GLU A 92 -6.78 2.75 13.01
CA GLU A 92 -5.66 3.68 13.06
C GLU A 92 -4.34 3.04 13.47
N GLU A 93 -4.36 1.92 14.21
CA GLU A 93 -3.17 1.20 14.61
C GLU A 93 -2.78 0.09 13.64
N THR A 94 -3.72 -0.35 12.80
CA THR A 94 -3.56 -1.51 11.92
C THR A 94 -2.34 -1.36 11.03
N ALA A 95 -2.13 -0.18 10.45
CA ALA A 95 -1.00 0.10 9.58
C ALA A 95 0.35 -0.06 10.31
N SER A 96 0.45 0.40 11.55
CA SER A 96 1.68 0.30 12.35
C SER A 96 2.04 -1.14 12.68
N TRP A 97 1.06 -1.94 13.11
CA TRP A 97 1.29 -3.35 13.43
C TRP A 97 1.50 -4.23 12.18
N ALA A 98 0.63 -4.11 11.18
CA ALA A 98 0.73 -4.87 9.93
C ALA A 98 1.96 -4.46 9.11
N GLY A 99 2.28 -3.17 9.10
CA GLY A 99 3.48 -2.62 8.48
C GLY A 99 4.76 -3.06 9.16
N ALA A 100 4.77 -3.20 10.49
CA ALA A 100 5.85 -3.87 11.24
C ALA A 100 5.94 -5.38 10.95
N GLY A 101 4.89 -5.96 10.34
CA GLY A 101 4.87 -7.35 9.87
C GLY A 101 4.25 -8.33 10.84
N LEU A 102 3.59 -7.83 11.87
CA LEU A 102 2.89 -8.65 12.85
C LEU A 102 1.56 -9.13 12.28
N THR A 103 1.09 -10.28 12.78
CA THR A 103 -0.30 -10.71 12.61
C THR A 103 -1.20 -10.02 13.65
N PRO A 104 -2.53 -10.04 13.47
CA PRO A 104 -3.47 -9.51 14.46
C PRO A 104 -3.28 -10.14 15.85
N GLU A 105 -3.05 -11.45 15.93
CA GLU A 105 -2.84 -12.18 17.19
C GLU A 105 -1.55 -11.75 17.88
N GLU A 106 -0.47 -11.56 17.12
CA GLU A 106 0.80 -11.06 17.64
C GLU A 106 0.65 -9.63 18.15
N ALA A 107 -0.07 -8.77 17.44
CA ALA A 107 -0.34 -7.40 17.88
C ALA A 107 -1.15 -7.36 19.19
N VAL A 108 -2.18 -8.20 19.33
CA VAL A 108 -2.94 -8.34 20.58
C VAL A 108 -2.02 -8.78 21.72
N ALA A 109 -1.16 -9.77 21.48
CA ALA A 109 -0.20 -10.25 22.47
C ALA A 109 0.82 -9.18 22.88
N GLN A 110 1.26 -8.34 21.95
CA GLN A 110 2.17 -7.21 22.22
C GLN A 110 1.46 -6.09 23.00
N ARG A 111 0.22 -5.76 22.64
CA ARG A 111 -0.61 -4.81 23.40
C ARG A 111 -0.85 -5.27 24.84
N ALA A 112 -1.10 -6.57 25.04
CA ALA A 112 -1.25 -7.14 26.37
C ALA A 112 0.03 -7.03 27.23
N LYS A 113 1.20 -6.92 26.59
CA LYS A 113 2.49 -6.66 27.24
C LYS A 113 2.80 -5.17 27.42
N GLY A 114 1.89 -4.28 27.01
CA GLY A 114 2.06 -2.83 27.09
C GLY A 114 2.81 -2.20 25.91
N VAL A 115 3.07 -2.94 24.83
CA VAL A 115 3.67 -2.37 23.62
C VAL A 115 2.62 -1.53 22.89
N THR A 116 3.00 -0.32 22.48
CA THR A 116 2.11 0.63 21.81
C THR A 116 2.23 0.57 20.29
N ALA A 117 1.20 1.06 19.59
CA ALA A 117 1.25 1.19 18.13
C ALA A 117 2.38 2.12 17.66
N GLU A 118 2.77 3.12 18.45
CA GLU A 118 3.92 4.00 18.15
C GLU A 118 5.25 3.23 18.15
N GLN A 119 5.42 2.30 19.10
CA GLN A 119 6.58 1.42 19.10
C GLN A 119 6.56 0.46 17.90
N ALA A 120 5.38 -0.01 17.50
CA ALA A 120 5.22 -0.79 16.27
C ALA A 120 5.55 0.04 15.02
N GLU A 121 5.12 1.30 14.96
CA GLU A 121 5.45 2.22 13.87
C GLU A 121 6.96 2.46 13.78
N THR A 122 7.64 2.55 14.91
CA THR A 122 9.12 2.63 14.94
C THR A 122 9.77 1.38 14.33
N LEU A 123 9.22 0.18 14.58
CA LEU A 123 9.71 -1.05 13.96
C LEU A 123 9.40 -1.11 12.46
N ARG A 124 8.24 -0.58 12.06
CA ARG A 124 7.83 -0.47 10.66
C ARG A 124 8.78 0.42 9.86
N THR A 125 9.10 1.61 10.35
CA THR A 125 10.02 2.53 9.67
C THR A 125 11.42 1.93 9.50
N LEU A 126 11.96 1.30 10.56
CA LEU A 126 13.24 0.58 10.50
C LEU A 126 13.27 -0.55 9.47
N ARG A 127 12.11 -1.12 9.13
CA ARG A 127 12.00 -2.16 8.10
C ARG A 127 11.84 -1.60 6.70
N ASP A 128 11.21 -0.44 6.55
CA ASP A 128 11.06 0.22 5.26
C ASP A 128 12.36 0.87 4.76
N ASP A 129 13.31 1.15 5.66
CA ASP A 129 14.67 1.63 5.33
C ASP A 129 15.63 0.51 4.82
N ARG A 130 15.14 -0.73 4.68
CA ARG A 130 15.95 -1.93 4.38
C ARG A 130 15.65 -2.52 3.01
#